data_AF-A0A970JCD6-F1
#
_entry.id   AF-A0A970JCD6-F1
#
_cell.length_a   1.000
_cell.length_b   1.000
_cell.length_c   1.000
_cell.angle_alpha   90.00
_cell.angle_beta   90.00
_cell.angle_gamma   90.00
#
_symmetry.space_group_name_H-M   'P 1'
#
loop_
_entity.id
_entity.type
_entity.pdbx_description
1 polymer ?
#
loop_
_entity_poly.entity_id
_entity_poly.type
_entity_poly.pdbx_seq_one_letter_code
_entity_poly.pdbx_strand_id
1 'polypeptide(L)' 'MRRMEFLDRGLIAVKTPDGVFLSWRFLGDEDEDDTFVIYKDGKILCETDKTNYLDK' A
#
# COMPACT_ATOMS: atom_id res chain seq x y z
N MET A 1 12.85 21.26 12.75
CA MET A 1 11.78 20.33 12.34
C MET A 1 10.88 21.04 11.35
N ARG A 2 10.50 20.41 10.23
CA ARG A 2 9.52 20.97 9.30
C ARG A 2 8.15 20.40 9.65
N ARG A 3 7.12 21.24 9.75
CA ARG A 3 5.74 20.77 9.90
C ARG A 3 5.31 20.19 8.56
N MET A 4 4.88 18.94 8.57
CA MET A 4 4.28 18.25 7.44
C MET A 4 2.86 17.84 7.80
N GLU A 5 2.06 17.52 6.79
CA GLU A 5 0.69 17.05 6.97
C GLU A 5 0.69 15.63 7.55
N PHE A 6 -0.34 15.32 8.32
CA PHE A 6 -0.62 13.94 8.71
C PHE A 6 -1.39 13.28 7.57
N LEU A 7 -0.83 12.22 6.98
CA LEU A 7 -1.44 11.48 5.88
C LEU A 7 -1.81 10.09 6.33
N ASP A 8 -2.98 9.63 5.90
CA ASP A 8 -3.31 8.21 5.98
C ASP A 8 -2.55 7.41 4.90
N ARG A 9 -2.79 6.10 4.85
CA ARG A 9 -2.19 5.23 3.84
C ARG A 9 -2.59 5.55 2.40
N GLY A 10 -3.71 6.25 2.19
CA GLY A 10 -4.20 6.57 0.86
C GLY A 10 -4.36 5.34 -0.04
N LEU A 11 -4.71 4.18 0.53
CA LEU A 11 -4.88 2.94 -0.21
C LEU A 11 -6.01 3.10 -1.23
N ILE A 12 -5.71 2.78 -2.48
CA ILE A 12 -6.68 2.67 -3.56
C ILE A 12 -6.66 1.27 -4.18
N ALA A 13 -7.79 0.87 -4.74
CA ALA A 13 -7.95 -0.36 -5.50
C ALA A 13 -8.75 -0.06 -6.77
N VAL A 14 -8.17 -0.36 -7.94
CA VAL A 14 -8.74 -0.02 -9.25
C VAL A 14 -8.84 -1.28 -10.09
N LYS A 15 -10.04 -1.59 -10.58
CA LYS A 15 -10.26 -2.72 -11.50
C LYS A 15 -9.64 -2.42 -12.86
N THR A 16 -8.87 -3.36 -13.37
CA THR A 16 -8.26 -3.36 -14.71
C THR A 16 -8.70 -4.64 -15.46
N PRO A 17 -8.36 -4.79 -16.76
CA PRO A 17 -8.58 -6.04 -17.47
C PRO A 17 -7.79 -7.24 -16.90
N ASP A 18 -6.65 -6.97 -16.24
CA ASP A 18 -5.71 -8.00 -15.76
C ASP A 18 -5.81 -8.28 -14.25
N GLY A 19 -6.76 -7.64 -13.55
CA GLY A 19 -6.94 -7.79 -12.11
C GLY A 19 -7.40 -6.52 -11.40
N VAL A 20 -7.13 -6.42 -10.10
CA VAL A 20 -7.29 -5.20 -9.30
C VAL A 20 -5.92 -4.64 -8.97
N PHE A 21 -5.62 -3.44 -9.46
CA PHE A 21 -4.39 -2.72 -9.12
C PHE A 21 -4.56 -1.97 -7.81
N LEU A 22 -3.66 -2.21 -6.86
CA LEU A 22 -3.60 -1.55 -5.57
C LEU A 22 -2.38 -0.64 -5.52
N SER A 23 -2.52 0.52 -4.89
CA SER A 23 -1.40 1.41 -4.54
C SER A 23 -1.70 2.18 -3.27
N TRP A 24 -0.66 2.46 -2.49
CA TRP A 24 -0.71 3.19 -1.22
C TRP A 24 0.54 4.06 -1.04
N ARG A 25 0.55 4.88 0.01
CA ARG A 25 1.69 5.75 0.33
C ARG A 25 2.73 5.03 1.17
N PHE A 26 4.00 5.24 0.80
CA PHE A 26 5.13 5.20 1.74
C PHE A 26 5.17 6.57 2.44
N LEU A 27 5.03 6.61 3.75
CA LEU A 27 4.96 7.82 4.54
C LEU A 27 6.37 8.28 4.93
N GLY A 28 6.51 9.59 5.23
CA GLY A 28 7.81 10.18 5.53
C GLY A 28 8.38 9.80 6.91
N ASP A 29 7.61 9.07 7.71
CA ASP A 29 7.94 8.59 9.06
C ASP A 29 8.12 7.06 9.13
N GLU A 30 8.18 6.38 7.99
CA GLU A 30 8.50 4.94 7.88
C GLU A 30 10.00 4.68 7.71
N ASP A 31 10.45 3.52 8.19
CA ASP A 31 11.82 3.06 8.03
C ASP A 31 12.00 2.45 6.62
N GLU A 32 13.19 2.59 6.03
CA GLU A 32 13.46 2.11 4.66
C GLU A 32 13.29 0.59 4.50
N ASP A 33 13.38 -0.17 5.59
CA ASP A 33 13.24 -1.62 5.62
C ASP A 33 11.79 -2.09 5.91
N ASP A 34 10.82 -1.16 6.05
CA ASP A 34 9.43 -1.50 6.31
C ASP A 34 8.79 -2.27 5.14
N THR A 35 8.06 -3.35 5.48
CA THR A 35 7.27 -4.15 4.53
C THR A 35 5.77 -3.97 4.75
N PHE A 36 4.98 -4.30 3.72
CA PHE A 36 3.53 -4.16 3.72
C PHE A 36 2.85 -5.51 3.57
N VAL A 37 2.03 -5.87 4.56
CA VAL A 37 1.10 -7.02 4.46
C VAL A 37 -0.26 -6.52 3.97
N ILE A 38 -0.68 -7.01 2.81
CA ILE A 38 -1.95 -6.63 2.17
C ILE A 38 -3.02 -7.65 2.53
N TYR A 39 -4.17 -7.14 2.97
CA TYR A 39 -5.33 -7.96 3.32
C TYR A 39 -6.45 -7.74 2.31
N LYS A 40 -7.05 -8.85 1.85
CA LYS A 40 -8.28 -8.87 1.05
C LYS A 40 -9.34 -9.64 1.83
N ASP A 41 -10.46 -8.99 2.11
CA ASP A 41 -11.57 -9.58 2.88
C ASP A 41 -11.12 -10.19 4.23
N GLY A 42 -10.19 -9.52 4.91
CA GLY A 42 -9.65 -9.96 6.20
C GLY A 42 -8.62 -11.10 6.14
N LYS A 43 -8.23 -11.55 4.96
CA LYS A 43 -7.18 -12.58 4.76
C LYS A 43 -5.95 -11.97 4.13
N ILE A 44 -4.77 -12.48 4.49
CA ILE A 44 -3.51 -12.09 3.87
C ILE A 44 -3.56 -12.46 2.39
N LEU A 45 -3.37 -11.46 1.53
CA LEU A 45 -3.23 -11.59 0.09
C LEU A 45 -1.76 -11.76 -0.28
N CYS A 46 -0.90 -10.86 0.22
CA CYS A 46 0.53 -10.88 0.00
C CYS A 46 1.30 -10.06 1.04
N GLU A 47 2.62 -10.20 1.05
CA GLU A 47 3.57 -9.30 1.70
C GLU A 47 4.55 -8.76 0.64
N THR A 48 4.85 -7.47 0.68
CA THR A 48 5.75 -6.82 -0.30
C THR A 48 6.46 -5.61 0.30
N ASP A 49 7.66 -5.33 -0.18
CA ASP A 49 8.44 -4.11 0.02
C ASP A 49 8.05 -2.95 -0.93
N LYS A 50 7.07 -3.18 -1.81
CA LYS A 50 6.58 -2.18 -2.77
C LYS A 50 5.31 -1.52 -2.26
N THR A 51 5.02 -0.34 -2.78
CA THR A 51 3.77 0.39 -2.49
C THR A 51 2.69 0.24 -3.55
N ASN A 52 2.75 -0.87 -4.28
CA ASN A 52 1.72 -1.29 -5.22
C ASN A 52 1.69 -2.81 -5.36
N TYR A 53 0.53 -3.33 -5.75
CA TYR A 53 0.33 -4.75 -6.01
C TYR A 53 -0.75 -4.94 -7.08
N LEU A 54 -0.61 -5.93 -7.95
CA LEU A 54 -1.65 -6.34 -8.89
C LEU A 54 -2.23 -7.69 -8.42
N ASP A 55 -3.45 -7.64 -7.91
CA ASP A 55 -4.26 -8.80 -7.55
C ASP A 55 -4.93 -9.38 -8.81
N LYS A 56 -4.36 -10.47 -9.35
CA LYS A 56 -4.82 -11.11 -10.59
C LYS A 56 -6.05 -11.99 -10.39
#